data_AF-A0A1F8PZI9-F1
#
_entry.id   AF-A0A1F8PZI9-F1
#
_cell.length_a   1.000
_cell.length_b   1.000
_cell.length_c   1.000
_cell.angle_alpha   90.00
_cell.angle_beta   90.00
_cell.angle_gamma   90.00
#
_symmetry.space_group_name_H-M   'P 1'
#
loop_
_entity.id
_entity.type
_entity.pdbx_description
1 polymer ?
#
loop_
_entity_poly.entity_id
_entity_poly.type
_entity_poly.pdbx_seq_one_letter_code
_entity_poly.pdbx_strand_id
1 'polypeptide(L)' 'MEYARKLLEQIGLEGRRVQMINVSAAMGGQFAWSAAELTEEIRRMGPNPLRNSNGKPKGEDRPAETPTEPRETENLPQSS' A
#
# COMPACT_ATOMS: atom_id res chain seq x y z
N MET A 1 14.06 -13.12 -1.27
CA MET A 1 13.47 -12.22 -0.25
C MET A 1 13.76 -12.62 1.19
N GLU A 2 14.09 -13.88 1.48
CA GLU A 2 14.39 -14.31 2.84
C GLU A 2 15.55 -13.56 3.48
N TYR A 3 16.58 -13.21 2.70
CA TYR A 3 17.73 -12.44 3.20
C TYR A 3 17.32 -11.06 3.75
N ALA A 4 16.47 -10.32 3.03
CA ALA A 4 15.99 -9.01 3.49
C ALA A 4 15.16 -9.12 4.78
N ARG A 5 14.32 -10.16 4.90
CA ARG A 5 13.55 -10.41 6.13
C ARG A 5 14.46 -10.69 7.32
N LYS A 6 15.46 -11.57 7.14
CA LYS A 6 16.46 -11.86 8.17
C LYS A 6 17.23 -10.61 8.58
N LEU A 7 17.60 -9.76 7.63
CA LEU A 7 18.31 -8.52 7.93
C LEU A 7 17.45 -7.57 8.76
N LEU A 8 16.15 -7.44 8.46
CA LEU A 8 15.22 -6.66 9.27
C LEU A 8 15.13 -7.20 10.70
N GLU A 9 15.02 -8.51 10.86
CA GLU A 9 15.00 -9.17 12.18
C GLU A 9 16.29 -8.92 12.96
N GLN A 10 17.45 -8.96 12.30
CA GLN A 10 18.75 -8.70 12.92
C GLN A 10 18.90 -7.27 13.45
N ILE A 11 18.25 -6.28 12.82
CA ILE A 11 18.27 -4.88 13.27
C ILE A 11 17.09 -4.54 14.21
N GLY A 12 16.35 -5.55 14.69
CA GLY A 12 15.25 -5.37 15.63
C GLY A 12 13.93 -4.93 15.00
N LEU A 13 13.74 -5.18 13.70
CA LEU A 13 12.48 -4.94 12.99
C LEU A 13 11.77 -6.24 12.65
N GLU A 14 10.45 -6.20 12.58
CA GLU A 14 9.66 -7.35 12.17
C GLU A 14 9.84 -7.65 10.67
N GLY A 15 10.35 -8.83 10.33
CA GLY A 15 10.55 -9.25 8.93
C GLY A 15 9.27 -9.25 8.09
N ARG A 16 8.09 -9.32 8.72
CA ARG A 16 6.77 -9.21 8.05
C ARG A 16 6.49 -7.83 7.46
N ARG A 17 7.27 -6.79 7.79
CA ARG A 17 7.18 -5.47 7.15
C ARG A 17 7.58 -5.48 5.67
N VAL A 18 8.15 -6.58 5.16
CA VAL A 18 8.48 -6.74 3.74
C VAL A 18 7.92 -8.03 3.14
N GLN A 19 7.29 -7.89 1.99
CA GLN A 19 6.76 -8.99 1.19
C GLN A 19 7.07 -8.77 -0.28
N MET A 20 7.28 -9.85 -1.02
CA MET A 20 7.36 -9.84 -2.47
C MET A 20 6.23 -10.67 -3.02
N ILE A 21 5.57 -10.11 -4.02
CA ILE A 21 4.39 -10.67 -4.63
C ILE A 21 4.61 -10.54 -6.13
N ASN A 22 4.52 -11.66 -6.84
CA ASN A 22 4.59 -11.66 -8.30
C ASN A 22 3.17 -11.47 -8.82
N VAL A 23 2.95 -10.36 -9.53
CA VAL A 23 1.67 -10.05 -10.17
C VAL A 23 1.95 -9.77 -11.64
N SER A 24 1.15 -10.35 -12.54
CA SER A 24 1.29 -10.05 -13.97
C SER A 24 0.74 -8.65 -14.30
N ALA A 25 1.19 -8.06 -15.40
CA ALA A 25 0.77 -6.71 -15.81
C ALA A 25 -0.75 -6.57 -16.03
N ALA A 26 -1.46 -7.66 -16.33
CA ALA A 26 -2.90 -7.67 -16.51
C ALA A 26 -3.70 -7.78 -15.19
N MET A 27 -3.04 -8.10 -14.07
CA MET A 27 -3.70 -8.41 -12.79
C MET A 27 -3.73 -7.22 -11.83
N GLY A 28 -4.15 -6.05 -12.32
CA GLY A 28 -4.20 -4.81 -11.54
C GLY A 28 -5.05 -4.91 -10.26
N GLY A 29 -6.18 -5.63 -10.31
CA GLY A 29 -7.03 -5.84 -9.13
C GLY A 29 -6.35 -6.65 -8.02
N GLN A 30 -5.53 -7.64 -8.37
CA GLN A 30 -4.77 -8.43 -7.39
C GLN A 30 -3.65 -7.59 -6.78
N PHE A 31 -2.98 -6.76 -7.58
CA PHE A 31 -2.01 -5.80 -7.05
C PHE A 31 -2.65 -4.85 -6.03
N ALA A 32 -3.80 -4.24 -6.37
CA ALA A 32 -4.49 -3.31 -5.48
C ALA A 32 -4.91 -3.99 -4.16
N TRP A 33 -5.45 -5.21 -4.23
CA TRP A 33 -5.84 -5.97 -3.06
C TRP A 33 -4.64 -6.35 -2.18
N SER A 34 -3.57 -6.90 -2.77
CA SER A 34 -2.36 -7.25 -2.03
C SER A 34 -1.65 -6.04 -1.41
N ALA A 35 -1.66 -4.89 -2.09
CA ALA A 35 -1.10 -3.65 -1.55
C ALA A 35 -1.92 -3.13 -0.35
N ALA A 36 -3.25 -3.22 -0.44
CA ALA A 36 -4.13 -2.86 0.67
C ALA A 36 -3.94 -3.78 1.88
N GLU A 37 -3.89 -5.10 1.66
CA GLU A 37 -3.67 -6.08 2.72
C GLU A 37 -2.32 -5.87 3.43
N LEU A 38 -1.23 -5.70 2.67
CA LEU A 38 0.09 -5.41 3.22
C LEU A 38 0.10 -4.09 4.02
N THR A 39 -0.61 -3.08 3.54
CA THR A 39 -0.72 -1.79 4.24
C THR A 39 -1.44 -1.94 5.58
N GLU A 40 -2.53 -2.70 5.63
CA GLU A 40 -3.27 -2.96 6.86
C GLU A 40 -2.43 -3.76 7.87
N GLU A 41 -1.69 -4.77 7.42
CA GLU A 41 -0.77 -5.52 8.28
C GLU A 41 0.32 -4.60 8.87
N ILE A 42 0.89 -3.71 8.06
CA ILE A 42 1.89 -2.74 8.53
C ILE A 42 1.29 -1.73 9.52
N ARG A 43 0.06 -1.26 9.28
CA ARG A 43 -0.67 -0.39 10.21
C ARG A 43 -0.88 -1.07 11.56
N ARG A 44 -1.28 -2.35 11.58
CA ARG A 44 -1.46 -3.14 12.79
C ARG A 44 -0.17 -3.36 13.58
N MET A 45 0.96 -3.49 12.90
CA MET A 45 2.29 -3.55 13.54
C MET A 45 2.76 -2.21 14.11
N GLY A 46 2.05 -1.11 13.81
CA GLY A 46 2.38 0.21 14.31
C GLY A 46 3.60 0.84 13.62
N PRO A 47 3.98 2.06 14.06
CA PRO A 47 5.03 2.84 13.43
C PRO A 47 6.40 2.15 13.50
N ASN A 48 7.23 2.36 12.48
CA ASN A 48 8.59 1.84 12.46
C ASN A 48 9.42 2.46 13.61
N PRO A 49 9.97 1.65 14.53
CA PRO A 49 10.70 2.14 15.71
C PRO A 49 11.96 2.96 15.35
N LEU A 50 12.52 2.81 14.14
CA LEU A 50 13.64 3.62 13.67
C LEU A 50 13.26 5.07 13.32
N ARG A 51 11.98 5.39 13.15
CA ARG A 51 11.52 6.76 12.84
C ARG A 51 11.52 7.69 14.05
N ASN A 52 11.70 7.17 15.26
CA ASN A 52 11.62 7.95 16.50
C ASN A 52 12.86 8.83 16.75
N SER A 53 13.85 8.83 15.85
CA SER A 53 15.11 9.56 16.00
C SER A 53 15.14 10.98 15.41
N ASN A 54 14.08 11.47 14.71
CA ASN A 54 13.77 12.90 14.38
C ASN A 54 12.85 13.10 13.15
N GLY A 55 12.13 12.07 12.66
CA GLY A 55 11.35 12.20 11.43
C GLY A 55 9.87 12.52 11.66
N LYS A 56 9.51 13.81 11.73
CA LYS A 56 8.10 14.30 11.78
C LYS A 56 7.17 13.46 10.88
N PRO A 57 5.96 13.07 11.34
CA PRO A 57 4.99 12.43 10.45
C PRO A 57 4.53 13.43 9.40
N LYS A 58 5.00 13.27 8.15
CA LYS A 58 4.41 13.94 6.99
C LYS A 58 3.64 12.87 6.21
N GLY A 59 2.34 12.83 6.47
CA GLY A 59 1.42 11.85 5.92
C GLY A 59 0.36 11.55 6.96
N GLU A 60 -0.51 12.53 7.20
CA GLU A 60 -1.84 12.26 7.75
C GLU A 60 -2.45 11.08 7.01
N ASP A 61 -3.06 10.18 7.78
CA ASP A 61 -3.95 9.12 7.32
C ASP A 61 -5.06 9.73 6.47
N ARG A 62 -4.78 10.01 5.19
CA ARG A 62 -5.85 10.16 4.22
C ARG A 62 -6.40 8.75 4.03
N PRO A 63 -7.67 8.47 4.39
CA PRO A 63 -8.31 7.25 3.94
C PRO A 63 -8.10 7.19 2.43
N ALA A 64 -7.68 6.02 1.94
CA ALA A 64 -7.43 5.76 0.54
C ALA A 64 -8.49 6.48 -0.29
N GLU A 65 -8.07 7.37 -1.18
CA GLU A 65 -8.95 8.08 -2.09
C GLU A 65 -9.93 7.04 -2.66
N THR A 66 -11.20 7.21 -2.33
CA THR A 66 -12.30 6.34 -2.76
C THR A 66 -12.13 6.08 -4.26
N PRO A 67 -12.24 4.83 -4.74
CA PRO A 67 -12.25 4.57 -6.18
C PRO A 67 -13.19 5.58 -6.81
N THR A 68 -12.62 6.42 -7.67
CA THR A 68 -13.31 7.55 -8.27
C THR A 68 -14.59 7.01 -8.86
N GLU A 69 -15.70 7.60 -8.41
CA GLU A 69 -17.06 7.48 -8.92
C GLU A 69 -17.08 7.02 -10.39
N PRO A 70 -17.84 5.97 -10.76
CA PRO A 70 -17.92 5.55 -12.15
C PRO A 70 -18.32 6.78 -12.96
N ARG A 71 -17.44 7.24 -13.86
CA ARG A 71 -17.73 8.37 -14.73
C ARG A 71 -19.03 8.07 -15.44
N GLU A 72 -20.09 8.76 -15.04
CA GLU A 72 -21.37 8.70 -15.72
C GLU A 72 -21.10 8.96 -17.19
N THR A 73 -21.57 8.03 -18.02
CA THR A 73 -21.43 8.07 -19.46
C THR A 73 -21.76 9.47 -19.96
N GLU A 74 -20.77 10.14 -20.54
CA GLU A 74 -20.92 11.40 -21.25
C GLU A 74 -22.05 11.20 -22.26
N ASN A 75 -23.20 11.75 -21.93
CA ASN A 75 -24.40 11.72 -22.75
C ASN A 75 -24.14 12.72 -23.88
N LEU A 76 -23.60 12.22 -24.99
CA LEU A 76 -23.33 13.02 -26.18
C LEU A 76 -24.67 13.45 -26.78
N PRO A 77 -25.01 14.75 -26.87
CA PRO A 77 -26.21 15.15 -27.59
C PRO A 77 -26.00 14.78 -29.06
N GLN A 78 -26.81 13.85 -29.56
CA GLN A 78 -26.95 13.59 -30.99
C GLN A 78 -27.48 14.88 -31.62
N SER A 79 -26.59 15.66 -32.22
CA SER A 79 -26.97 16.80 -33.05
C SER A 79 -27.65 16.27 -34.31
N SER A 80 -28.78 16.90 -34.64
CA SER A 80 -29.71 16.61 -35.74
C SER A 80 -29.11 16.40 -37.12
#